data_AF-A0A936Y4V8-F1
#
_entry.id   AF-A0A936Y4V8-F1
#
_cell.length_a   1.000
_cell.length_b   1.000
_cell.length_c   1.000
_cell.angle_alpha   90.00
_cell.angle_beta   90.00
_cell.angle_gamma   90.00
#
_symmetry.space_group_name_H-M   'P 1'
#
loop_
_entity.id
_entity.type
_entity.pdbx_description
1 polymer ?
#
loop_
_entity_poly.entity_id
_entity_poly.type
_entity_poly.pdbx_seq_one_letter_code
_entity_poly.pdbx_strand_id
1 'polypeptide(L)'
;MKKKIWFFAIASVVSIVLFQSCYYDKADLLYPGGNAACDTSVVAKYTSDVMPVMNNSCNASGCHNTASASSGVILDTYAGVKVQALNGRLIGSIEHINGTMPKGGAKLTTCTITKIQQWVNSGTPNN
;
A
#
# COMPACT_ATOMS: atom_id res chain seq x y z
N MET A 1 -16.59 22.58 -52.72
CA MET A 1 -16.12 22.88 -51.35
C MET A 1 -16.71 21.98 -50.25
N LYS A 2 -17.86 21.30 -50.45
CA LYS A 2 -18.52 20.48 -49.42
C LYS A 2 -17.80 19.18 -49.03
N LYS A 3 -17.00 18.59 -49.93
CA LYS A 3 -16.29 17.31 -49.69
C LYS A 3 -15.13 17.42 -48.68
N LYS A 4 -14.45 18.59 -48.62
CA LYS A 4 -13.33 18.81 -47.69
C LYS A 4 -13.81 18.94 -46.24
N ILE A 5 -15.00 19.49 -46.02
CA ILE A 5 -15.63 19.62 -44.70
C ILE A 5 -15.91 18.25 -44.07
N TRP A 6 -16.32 17.25 -44.87
CA TRP A 6 -16.52 15.87 -44.39
C TRP A 6 -15.19 15.17 -44.05
N PHE A 7 -14.12 15.42 -44.82
CA PHE A 7 -12.79 14.88 -44.52
C PHE A 7 -12.21 15.44 -43.19
N PHE A 8 -12.40 16.73 -42.91
CA PHE A 8 -11.97 17.33 -41.64
C PHE A 8 -12.85 16.89 -40.44
N ALA A 9 -14.15 16.67 -40.66
CA ALA A 9 -15.05 16.16 -39.62
C ALA A 9 -14.71 14.70 -39.23
N ILE A 10 -14.34 13.85 -40.19
CA ILE A 10 -13.95 12.45 -39.93
C ILE A 10 -12.59 12.37 -39.22
N ALA A 11 -11.62 13.23 -39.58
CA ALA A 11 -10.31 13.29 -38.93
C ALA A 11 -10.38 13.77 -37.46
N SER A 12 -11.34 14.63 -37.14
CA SER A 12 -11.60 15.13 -35.78
C SER A 12 -12.20 14.05 -34.86
N VAL A 13 -13.12 13.23 -35.38
CA VAL A 13 -13.75 12.13 -34.61
C VAL A 13 -12.75 11.01 -34.31
N VAL A 14 -11.79 10.74 -35.18
CA VAL A 14 -10.75 9.72 -34.98
C VAL A 14 -9.75 10.10 -33.87
N SER A 15 -9.49 11.39 -33.63
CA SER A 15 -8.57 11.83 -32.57
C SER A 15 -9.16 11.75 -31.15
N ILE A 16 -10.48 11.72 -31.00
CA ILE A 16 -11.15 11.64 -29.68
C ILE A 16 -11.13 10.19 -29.13
N VAL A 17 -10.96 9.19 -30.00
CA VAL A 17 -10.95 7.76 -29.61
C VAL A 17 -9.63 7.33 -28.96
N LEU A 18 -8.57 8.15 -29.01
CA LEU A 18 -7.24 7.80 -28.49
C LEU A 18 -7.00 8.20 -27.01
N PHE A 19 -7.97 8.80 -26.32
CA PHE A 19 -7.81 9.27 -24.94
C PHE A 19 -8.55 8.46 -23.87
N GLN A 20 -9.16 7.33 -24.22
CA GLN A 20 -9.94 6.52 -23.29
C GLN A 20 -9.25 5.19 -23.01
N SER A 21 -8.26 5.19 -22.11
CA SER A 21 -8.07 4.12 -21.08
C SER A 21 -6.70 4.20 -20.40
N CYS A 22 -6.52 5.18 -19.52
CA CYS A 22 -5.82 4.84 -18.26
C CYS A 22 -6.87 4.11 -17.41
N TYR A 23 -7.03 2.81 -17.64
CA TYR A 23 -7.85 1.98 -16.77
C TYR A 23 -7.09 1.81 -15.46
N TYR A 24 -7.71 2.20 -14.34
CA TYR A 24 -7.18 1.92 -13.02
C TYR A 24 -7.30 0.43 -12.77
N ASP A 25 -6.23 -0.30 -13.08
CA ASP A 25 -6.11 -1.69 -12.68
C ASP A 25 -6.14 -1.76 -11.16
N LYS A 26 -7.13 -2.47 -10.61
CA LYS A 26 -7.01 -2.94 -9.23
C LYS A 26 -5.88 -3.96 -9.25
N ALA A 27 -4.68 -3.55 -8.85
CA ALA A 27 -3.49 -4.39 -8.85
C ALA A 27 -3.74 -5.75 -8.16
N ASP A 28 -4.61 -5.77 -7.16
CA ASP A 28 -5.09 -6.95 -6.44
C ASP A 28 -5.83 -7.98 -7.34
N LEU A 29 -6.37 -7.57 -8.49
CA LEU A 29 -7.03 -8.45 -9.47
C LEU A 29 -6.07 -8.95 -10.56
N LEU A 30 -5.08 -8.15 -10.95
CA LEU A 30 -4.17 -8.49 -12.06
C LEU A 30 -2.94 -9.28 -11.65
N TYR A 31 -2.50 -9.13 -10.40
CA TYR A 31 -1.39 -9.90 -9.85
C TYR A 31 -1.89 -10.81 -8.73
N PRO A 32 -2.44 -11.99 -9.04
CA PRO A 32 -2.78 -13.00 -8.05
C PRO A 32 -1.50 -13.67 -7.49
N GLY A 33 -0.53 -12.87 -7.05
CA GLY A 33 0.57 -13.27 -6.18
C GLY A 33 0.28 -12.98 -4.71
N GLY A 34 -0.84 -12.31 -4.40
CA GLY A 34 -1.26 -11.94 -3.04
C GLY A 34 -2.31 -12.86 -2.39
N ASN A 35 -2.78 -13.88 -3.12
CA ASN A 35 -3.77 -14.84 -2.65
C ASN A 35 -3.17 -16.25 -2.49
N ALA A 36 -2.02 -16.36 -1.80
CA ALA A 36 -2.01 -17.41 -0.79
C ALA A 36 -3.25 -17.11 0.08
N ALA A 37 -4.16 -18.08 0.23
CA ALA A 37 -5.35 -17.89 1.07
C ALA A 37 -4.91 -17.12 2.32
N CYS A 38 -5.48 -15.92 2.53
CA CYS A 38 -5.04 -15.05 3.60
C CYS A 38 -5.45 -15.71 4.90
N ASP A 39 -4.59 -16.59 5.39
CA ASP A 39 -4.87 -17.38 6.56
C ASP A 39 -4.73 -16.45 7.76
N THR A 40 -5.90 -16.07 8.26
CA THR A 40 -6.10 -15.28 9.47
C THR A 40 -6.59 -16.16 10.61
N SER A 41 -6.68 -17.48 10.41
CA SER A 41 -7.04 -18.43 11.48
C SER A 41 -5.96 -18.51 12.55
N VAL A 42 -4.70 -18.26 12.16
CA VAL A 42 -3.57 -18.11 13.07
C VAL A 42 -3.25 -16.63 13.26
N VAL A 43 -3.12 -16.20 14.52
CA VAL A 43 -2.72 -14.84 14.86
C VAL A 43 -1.32 -14.57 14.31
N ALA A 44 -1.22 -13.51 13.50
CA ALA A 44 0.05 -13.04 12.96
C ALA A 44 1.06 -12.75 14.08
N LYS A 45 2.31 -13.15 13.86
CA LYS A 45 3.40 -12.95 14.83
C LYS A 45 4.28 -11.80 14.40
N TYR A 46 4.91 -11.14 15.37
CA TYR A 46 5.77 -10.00 15.07
C TYR A 46 6.95 -10.41 14.17
N THR A 47 7.67 -11.47 14.54
CA THR A 47 8.90 -11.89 13.88
C THR A 47 8.67 -12.45 12.47
N SER A 48 7.62 -13.24 12.25
CA SER A 48 7.36 -13.89 10.97
C SER A 48 6.48 -13.09 10.01
N ASP A 49 5.58 -12.25 10.51
CA ASP A 49 4.57 -11.59 9.68
C ASP A 49 4.72 -10.07 9.65
N VAL A 50 5.01 -9.41 10.78
CA VAL A 50 5.02 -7.93 10.86
C VAL A 50 6.38 -7.33 10.56
N MET A 51 7.44 -7.84 11.19
CA MET A 51 8.81 -7.35 11.04
C MET A 51 9.30 -7.40 9.58
N PRO A 52 9.03 -8.46 8.79
CA PRO A 52 9.42 -8.45 7.38
C PRO A 52 8.75 -7.34 6.58
N VAL A 53 7.50 -6.98 6.91
CA VAL A 53 6.79 -5.88 6.24
C VAL A 53 7.42 -4.54 6.61
N MET A 54 7.73 -4.32 7.88
CA MET A 54 8.41 -3.09 8.31
C MET A 54 9.76 -2.94 7.61
N ASN A 55 10.52 -4.04 7.52
CA ASN A 55 11.82 -4.05 6.86
C ASN A 55 11.71 -3.75 5.37
N ASN A 56 10.82 -4.46 4.66
CA ASN A 56 10.77 -4.38 3.20
C ASN A 56 10.01 -3.16 2.68
N SER A 57 9.04 -2.63 3.44
CA SER A 57 8.10 -1.61 2.94
C SER A 57 8.18 -0.28 3.68
N CYS A 58 8.84 -0.21 4.83
CA CYS A 58 8.82 1.02 5.65
C CYS A 58 10.22 1.57 5.96
N ASN A 59 11.15 0.72 6.36
CA ASN A 59 12.44 1.16 6.89
C ASN A 59 13.64 0.94 5.93
N ALA A 60 13.48 0.09 4.89
CA ALA A 60 14.49 -0.12 3.84
C ALA A 60 14.85 1.14 3.04
N SER A 61 13.88 2.06 2.82
CA SER A 61 14.12 3.32 2.11
C SER A 61 14.88 4.36 2.94
N GLY A 62 15.17 4.06 4.20
CA GLY A 62 15.86 4.99 5.09
C GLY A 62 14.97 6.08 5.71
N CYS A 63 13.64 5.95 5.65
CA CYS A 63 12.74 6.98 6.19
C CYS A 63 12.17 6.68 7.58
N HIS A 64 12.06 5.41 7.98
CA HIS A 64 11.45 5.02 9.24
C HIS A 64 12.34 4.06 10.03
N ASN A 65 13.60 4.44 10.21
CA ASN A 65 14.55 3.69 11.04
C ASN A 65 15.19 4.60 12.09
N THR A 66 15.92 4.00 13.02
CA THR A 66 16.64 4.70 14.09
C THR A 66 17.66 5.71 13.57
N ALA A 67 18.30 5.45 12.43
CA ALA A 67 19.28 6.35 11.81
C ALA A 67 18.62 7.57 11.13
N SER A 68 17.38 7.43 10.68
CA SER A 68 16.63 8.43 9.93
C SER A 68 15.14 8.22 10.18
N ALA A 69 14.66 8.86 11.25
CA ALA A 69 13.27 8.78 11.72
C ALA A 69 12.46 9.95 11.17
N SER A 70 11.98 9.84 9.93
CA SER A 70 11.07 10.81 9.34
C SER A 70 9.85 11.00 10.24
N SER A 71 9.58 12.26 10.58
CA SER A 71 8.50 12.65 11.51
C SER A 71 8.58 11.96 12.89
N GLY A 72 9.78 11.57 13.33
CA GLY A 72 10.01 10.88 14.60
C GLY A 72 9.49 9.45 14.67
N VAL A 73 9.21 8.82 13.52
CA VAL A 73 8.66 7.46 13.46
C VAL A 73 9.79 6.45 13.21
N ILE A 74 9.92 5.49 14.13
CA ILE A 74 10.92 4.41 14.12
C ILE A 74 10.19 3.08 13.91
N LEU A 75 10.53 2.34 12.85
CA LEU A 75 9.91 1.06 12.48
C LEU A 75 10.94 -0.07 12.23
N ASP A 76 12.20 0.13 12.58
CA ASP A 76 13.27 -0.89 12.57
C ASP A 76 13.49 -1.56 13.94
N THR A 77 12.70 -1.18 14.94
CA THR A 77 12.71 -1.80 16.28
C THR A 77 11.30 -2.16 16.71
N TYR A 78 11.15 -3.28 17.44
CA TYR A 78 9.85 -3.69 17.98
C TYR A 78 9.20 -2.60 18.83
N ALA A 79 9.99 -1.93 19.70
CA ALA A 79 9.48 -0.87 20.55
C ALA A 79 8.92 0.30 19.75
N GLY A 80 9.61 0.71 18.68
CA GLY A 80 9.14 1.75 17.76
C GLY A 80 7.86 1.36 17.04
N VAL A 81 7.81 0.15 16.47
CA VAL A 81 6.62 -0.39 15.80
C VAL A 81 5.43 -0.46 16.76
N LYS A 82 5.65 -0.96 17.98
CA LYS A 82 4.61 -1.06 19.02
C LYS A 82 4.01 0.30 19.36
N VAL A 83 4.82 1.34 19.51
CA VAL A 83 4.32 2.70 19.78
C VAL A 83 3.38 3.16 18.68
N GLN A 84 3.74 2.96 17.41
CA GLN A 84 2.90 3.37 16.27
C GLN A 84 1.66 2.49 16.09
N ALA A 85 1.74 1.21 16.48
CA ALA A 85 0.60 0.32 16.51
C ALA A 85 -0.44 0.78 17.54
N LEU A 86 -0.01 1.01 18.78
CA LEU A 86 -0.89 1.36 19.89
C LEU A 86 -1.52 2.76 19.76
N ASN A 87 -0.86 3.69 19.08
CA ASN A 87 -1.41 5.02 18.82
C ASN A 87 -2.24 5.09 17.51
N GLY A 88 -2.45 3.96 16.83
CA GLY A 88 -3.25 3.85 15.61
C GLY A 88 -2.61 4.43 14.34
N ARG A 89 -1.43 5.07 14.43
CA ARG A 89 -0.76 5.69 13.27
C ARG A 89 -0.29 4.65 12.27
N LEU A 90 0.15 3.47 12.73
CA LEU A 90 0.61 2.40 11.84
C LEU A 90 -0.52 1.98 10.89
N ILE A 91 -1.67 1.56 11.45
CA ILE A 91 -2.84 1.13 10.68
C ILE A 91 -3.36 2.28 9.81
N GLY A 92 -3.54 3.47 10.39
CA GLY A 92 -4.04 4.63 9.64
C GLY A 92 -3.14 5.00 8.46
N SER A 93 -1.82 4.77 8.56
CA SER A 93 -0.88 5.08 7.49
C SER A 93 -0.86 4.03 6.38
N ILE A 94 -0.87 2.73 6.73
CA ILE A 94 -0.89 1.64 5.74
C ILE A 94 -2.26 1.46 5.08
N GLU A 95 -3.33 1.95 5.73
CA GLU A 95 -4.67 2.04 5.14
C GLU A 95 -4.86 3.26 4.23
N HIS A 96 -3.89 4.18 4.19
CA HIS A 96 -3.95 5.47 3.51
C HIS A 96 -5.07 6.40 4.02
N ILE A 97 -5.31 6.43 5.33
CA ILE A 97 -6.34 7.26 5.97
C ILE A 97 -5.74 8.55 6.52
N ASN A 98 -4.69 8.46 7.34
CA ASN A 98 -4.11 9.60 8.08
C ASN A 98 -2.59 9.72 7.86
N GLY A 99 -2.21 9.73 6.59
CA GLY A 99 -0.84 9.60 6.12
C GLY A 99 -0.76 8.45 5.10
N THR A 100 -0.05 8.65 3.99
CA THR A 100 0.06 7.63 2.94
C THR A 100 1.43 6.98 3.04
N MET A 101 1.47 5.72 3.48
CA MET A 101 2.68 4.92 3.53
C MET A 101 2.48 3.55 2.85
N PRO A 102 3.44 3.09 2.03
CA PRO A 102 4.74 3.70 1.73
C PRO A 102 4.63 5.00 0.91
N LYS A 103 5.47 6.01 1.22
CA LYS A 103 5.37 7.34 0.59
C LYS A 103 5.59 7.26 -0.92
N GLY A 104 4.60 7.68 -1.71
CA GLY A 104 4.63 7.60 -3.17
C GLY A 104 4.57 6.17 -3.72
N GLY A 105 4.38 5.17 -2.85
CA GLY A 105 4.22 3.77 -3.21
C GLY A 105 2.76 3.33 -3.29
N ALA A 106 2.56 2.12 -3.81
CA ALA A 106 1.27 1.47 -3.74
C ALA A 106 0.91 1.10 -2.30
N LYS A 107 -0.40 1.06 -2.01
CA LYS A 107 -0.92 0.55 -0.75
C LYS A 107 -0.50 -0.91 -0.56
N LEU A 108 -0.24 -1.31 0.67
CA LEU A 108 0.01 -2.72 0.99
C LEU A 108 -1.21 -3.58 0.64
N THR A 109 -0.98 -4.86 0.35
CA THR A 109 -2.08 -5.78 0.04
C THR A 109 -3.06 -5.89 1.22
N THR A 110 -4.33 -6.10 0.91
CA THR A 110 -5.39 -6.28 1.93
C THR A 110 -5.02 -7.36 2.95
N CYS A 111 -4.42 -8.48 2.52
CA CYS A 111 -4.00 -9.55 3.43
C CYS A 111 -2.91 -9.10 4.41
N THR A 112 -1.89 -8.39 3.91
CA THR A 112 -0.80 -7.86 4.74
C THR A 112 -1.35 -6.91 5.82
N ILE A 113 -2.22 -5.99 5.42
CA ILE A 113 -2.83 -5.04 6.36
C ILE A 113 -3.68 -5.79 7.39
N THR A 114 -4.47 -6.78 6.96
CA THR A 114 -5.30 -7.61 7.85
C THR A 114 -4.46 -8.34 8.89
N LYS A 115 -3.33 -8.95 8.51
CA LYS A 115 -2.42 -9.61 9.46
C LYS A 115 -1.84 -8.63 10.47
N ILE A 116 -1.40 -7.45 10.02
CA ILE A 116 -0.89 -6.41 10.92
C ILE A 116 -2.00 -5.97 11.88
N GLN A 117 -3.22 -5.73 11.39
CA GLN A 117 -4.36 -5.36 12.22
C GLN A 117 -4.68 -6.45 13.26
N GLN A 118 -4.64 -7.73 12.88
CA GLN A 118 -4.83 -8.84 13.79
C GLN A 118 -3.75 -8.88 14.90
N TRP A 119 -2.49 -8.64 14.54
CA TRP A 119 -1.39 -8.53 15.49
C TRP A 119 -1.54 -7.33 16.44
N VAL A 120 -2.03 -6.18 15.94
CA VAL A 120 -2.34 -5.03 16.80
C VAL A 120 -3.48 -5.38 17.76
N ASN A 121 -4.55 -6.00 17.25
CA ASN A 121 -5.71 -6.40 18.04
C ASN A 121 -5.38 -7.48 19.09
N SER A 122 -4.35 -8.30 18.88
CA SER A 122 -3.87 -9.29 19.85
C SER A 122 -2.95 -8.71 20.92
N GLY A 123 -2.81 -7.38 20.99
CA GLY A 123 -2.01 -6.70 22.02
C GLY A 123 -0.54 -6.52 21.64
N THR A 124 -0.20 -6.61 20.36
CA THR A 124 1.17 -6.42 19.83
C THR A 124 2.22 -7.37 20.45
N PRO A 125 2.00 -8.69 20.51
CA PRO A 125 2.97 -9.61 21.10
C PRO A 125 4.32 -9.56 20.37
N ASN A 126 5.42 -9.66 21.11
CA ASN A 126 6.78 -9.77 20.54
C ASN A 126 7.16 -11.24 20.39
N ASN A 127 6.71 -11.90 19.32
CA ASN A 127 6.81 -13.35 19.14
C ASN A 127 7.07 -13.77 17.69
#